data_AF-A0A068W8J5-F1
#
_entry.id   AF-A0A068W8J5-F1
#
_cell.length_a   1.000
_cell.length_b   1.000
_cell.length_c   1.000
_cell.angle_alpha   90.00
_cell.angle_beta   90.00
_cell.angle_gamma   90.00
#
_symmetry.space_group_name_H-M   'P 1'
#
loop_
_entity.id
_entity.type
_entity.pdbx_description
1 polymer ?
#
loop_
_entity_poly.entity_id
_entity_poly.type
_entity_poly.pdbx_seq_one_letter_code
_entity_poly.pdbx_strand_id
1 'polypeptide(L)'
;MRKLAEVESEVNAIRNRMGKGSYFAEQEINLAQLIRTMENKLDKTSTKMAETIHIKHTYEAIRDKLMGESSTYTITLESMAAEIRQCSAKLTELKESSVEAVRLRDKALVELKEHEQLLFAHQKRQELELFNMKRTLNLLKEQPIPTKALLIDNDIEKSDEDDQLTGEDPTISDSQGILTQLEAIHSNLKAVTGVSNNSEIEKLFIQFEQSTASLRKLSGEVEIRVKLLRSQNVRLKEIFQELRSIGSAKISGNLTRTTAQARMDSLKIKMSAVRSELNKLKQLLTCVHMAVEHIYVKLQMTPSTTKGAKKQAAVILRHLVEIHLPDLMLQCLDYQDQLDNDLDDYNLAVELANMTQEESMKLMHTDQFYTSLKSKIPRYNTRIVSSWMKRTGKETDEEDNAEWRSRNDLKHRSTYVTLANRHHPSKR
;
A
#
# COMPACT_ATOMS: atom_id res chain seq x y z
N MET A 1 -64.14 16.70 34.78
CA MET A 1 -64.18 15.68 35.86
C MET A 1 -65.53 14.96 35.91
N ARG A 2 -66.58 15.38 36.66
CA ARG A 2 -67.83 14.58 36.78
C ARG A 2 -68.41 14.07 35.45
N LYS A 3 -68.69 14.96 34.49
CA LYS A 3 -69.22 14.57 33.16
C LYS A 3 -68.29 13.65 32.36
N LEU A 4 -66.98 13.66 32.62
CA LEU A 4 -66.03 12.76 31.94
C LEU A 4 -66.15 11.35 32.52
N ALA A 5 -66.14 11.22 33.85
CA ALA A 5 -66.31 9.95 34.55
C ALA A 5 -67.71 9.33 34.31
N GLU A 6 -68.73 10.17 34.13
CA GLU A 6 -70.09 9.76 33.77
C GLU A 6 -70.14 9.15 32.35
N VAL A 7 -69.52 9.81 31.36
CA VAL A 7 -69.37 9.28 30.00
C VAL A 7 -68.47 8.04 29.97
N GLU A 8 -67.38 7.99 30.72
CA GLU A 8 -66.52 6.80 30.84
C GLU A 8 -67.28 5.60 31.46
N SER A 9 -68.14 5.85 32.45
CA SER A 9 -69.02 4.84 33.05
C SER A 9 -70.03 4.31 32.02
N GLU A 10 -70.68 5.20 31.27
CA GLU A 10 -71.67 4.84 30.25
C GLU A 10 -71.04 4.07 29.08
N VAL A 11 -69.86 4.49 28.61
CA VAL A 11 -69.06 3.78 27.60
C VAL A 11 -68.65 2.39 28.08
N ASN A 12 -68.20 2.26 29.34
CA ASN A 12 -67.85 0.95 29.90
C ASN A 12 -69.08 0.05 30.12
N ALA A 13 -70.24 0.62 30.46
CA ALA A 13 -71.49 -0.13 30.54
C ALA A 13 -71.91 -0.68 29.16
N ILE A 14 -71.84 0.13 28.10
CA ILE A 14 -72.11 -0.31 26.72
C ILE A 14 -71.11 -1.39 26.28
N ARG A 15 -69.81 -1.20 26.54
CA ARG A 15 -68.76 -2.20 26.24
C ARG A 15 -69.02 -3.54 26.94
N ASN A 16 -69.42 -3.51 28.21
CA ASN A 16 -69.78 -4.70 28.99
C ASN A 16 -71.08 -5.38 28.53
N ARG A 17 -72.05 -4.62 28.00
CA ARG A 17 -73.22 -5.20 27.32
C ARG A 17 -72.81 -5.89 26.01
N MET A 18 -71.89 -5.29 25.23
CA MET A 18 -71.52 -5.81 23.90
C MET A 18 -70.87 -7.19 23.98
N GLY A 19 -70.03 -7.43 25.00
CA GLY A 19 -69.43 -8.74 25.24
C GLY A 19 -70.41 -9.85 25.65
N LYS A 20 -71.68 -9.52 25.96
CA LYS A 20 -72.70 -10.45 26.45
C LYS A 20 -73.83 -10.77 25.46
N GLY A 21 -73.76 -10.25 24.23
CA GLY A 21 -74.74 -10.58 23.17
C GLY A 21 -76.16 -10.07 23.41
N SER A 22 -76.34 -9.01 24.21
CA SER A 22 -77.65 -8.37 24.42
C SER A 22 -78.16 -7.72 23.13
N TYR A 23 -79.47 -7.59 23.01
CA TYR A 23 -80.08 -6.68 22.02
C TYR A 23 -79.73 -5.24 22.37
N PHE A 24 -79.42 -4.42 21.35
CA PHE A 24 -79.07 -3.01 21.45
C PHE A 24 -80.08 -2.16 20.68
N ALA A 25 -80.33 -0.94 21.17
CA ALA A 25 -81.00 0.07 20.36
C ALA A 25 -80.08 0.54 19.21
N GLU A 26 -80.67 0.93 18.08
CA GLU A 26 -79.91 1.40 16.91
C GLU A 26 -78.97 2.58 17.24
N GLN A 27 -79.39 3.46 18.16
CA GLN A 27 -78.57 4.55 18.68
C GLN A 27 -77.32 4.05 19.44
N GLU A 28 -77.43 2.98 20.24
CA GLU A 28 -76.29 2.39 20.95
C GLU A 28 -75.32 1.71 19.97
N ILE A 29 -75.83 1.06 18.92
CA ILE A 29 -75.00 0.45 17.87
C ILE A 29 -74.21 1.54 17.13
N ASN A 30 -74.87 2.62 16.73
CA ASN A 30 -74.23 3.76 16.07
C ASN A 30 -73.18 4.43 16.98
N LEU A 31 -73.47 4.59 18.27
CA LEU A 31 -72.54 5.15 19.26
C LEU A 31 -71.34 4.22 19.50
N ALA A 32 -71.54 2.90 19.56
CA ALA A 32 -70.45 1.92 19.65
C ALA A 32 -69.57 1.89 18.40
N GLN A 33 -70.16 2.00 17.20
CA GLN A 33 -69.41 2.13 15.94
C GLN A 33 -68.61 3.43 15.88
N LEU A 34 -69.17 4.54 16.38
CA LEU A 34 -68.48 5.82 16.47
C LEU A 34 -67.30 5.74 17.45
N ILE A 35 -67.48 5.17 18.64
CA ILE A 35 -66.41 4.94 19.62
C ILE A 35 -65.29 4.13 18.97
N ARG A 36 -65.60 2.97 18.37
CA ARG A 36 -64.60 2.12 17.71
C ARG A 36 -63.89 2.85 16.57
N THR A 37 -64.57 3.74 15.86
CA THR A 37 -63.97 4.57 14.80
C THR A 37 -63.04 5.63 15.37
N MET A 38 -63.37 6.22 16.52
CA MET A 38 -62.52 7.18 17.21
C MET A 38 -61.31 6.51 17.87
N GLU A 39 -61.48 5.35 18.52
CA GLU A 39 -60.38 4.50 19.03
C GLU A 39 -59.40 4.16 17.90
N ASN A 40 -59.89 3.61 16.78
CA ASN A 40 -59.07 3.32 15.60
C ASN A 40 -58.37 4.56 15.01
N LYS A 41 -58.95 5.76 15.12
CA LYS A 41 -58.31 7.01 14.70
C LYS A 41 -57.21 7.42 15.69
N LEU A 42 -57.48 7.31 16.99
CA LEU A 42 -56.54 7.62 18.07
C LEU A 42 -55.29 6.74 17.97
N ASP A 43 -55.44 5.43 17.81
CA ASP A 43 -54.33 4.48 17.64
C ASP A 43 -53.50 4.80 16.39
N LYS A 44 -54.16 5.17 15.28
CA LYS A 44 -53.49 5.62 14.05
C LYS A 44 -52.76 6.96 14.22
N THR A 45 -53.24 7.86 15.07
CA THR A 45 -52.50 9.09 15.39
C THR A 45 -51.35 8.83 16.36
N SER A 46 -51.51 7.93 17.33
CA SER A 46 -50.48 7.55 18.30
C SER A 46 -49.30 6.85 17.62
N THR A 47 -49.57 5.87 16.76
CA THR A 47 -48.54 5.18 15.96
C THR A 47 -47.78 6.14 15.03
N LYS A 48 -48.48 7.03 14.32
CA LYS A 48 -47.86 8.10 13.52
C LYS A 48 -47.03 9.07 14.34
N MET A 49 -47.47 9.42 15.56
CA MET A 49 -46.71 10.29 16.45
C MET A 49 -45.43 9.60 16.92
N ALA A 50 -45.49 8.33 17.30
CA ALA A 50 -44.30 7.54 17.65
C ALA A 50 -43.30 7.42 16.49
N GLU A 51 -43.79 7.16 15.28
CA GLU A 51 -42.96 7.13 14.06
C GLU A 51 -42.34 8.50 13.74
N THR A 52 -43.11 9.58 13.86
CA THR A 52 -42.60 10.96 13.69
C THR A 52 -41.52 11.28 14.72
N ILE A 53 -41.67 10.84 15.97
CA ILE A 53 -40.68 10.99 17.03
C ILE A 53 -39.41 10.18 16.71
N HIS A 54 -39.53 8.94 16.22
CA HIS A 54 -38.39 8.13 15.80
C HIS A 54 -37.62 8.78 14.63
N ILE A 55 -38.35 9.27 13.62
CA ILE A 55 -37.79 10.00 12.48
C ILE A 55 -37.07 11.27 12.96
N LYS A 56 -37.66 12.05 13.88
CA LYS A 56 -37.03 13.24 14.48
C LYS A 56 -35.70 12.89 15.15
N HIS A 57 -35.67 11.90 16.04
CA HIS A 57 -34.43 11.48 16.71
C HIS A 57 -33.36 11.01 15.72
N THR A 58 -33.76 10.33 14.64
CA THR A 58 -32.84 9.92 13.57
C THR A 58 -32.21 11.13 12.88
N TYR A 59 -33.00 12.15 12.52
CA TYR A 59 -32.47 13.39 11.92
C TYR A 59 -31.63 14.22 12.89
N GLU A 60 -31.97 14.25 14.18
CA GLU A 60 -31.19 14.93 15.21
C GLU A 60 -29.82 14.26 15.38
N ALA A 61 -29.76 12.92 15.46
CA ALA A 61 -28.50 12.18 15.51
C ALA A 61 -27.63 12.40 14.25
N ILE A 62 -28.24 12.46 13.06
CA ILE A 62 -27.53 12.79 11.80
C ILE A 62 -26.98 14.22 11.84
N ARG A 63 -27.79 15.21 12.25
CA ARG A 63 -27.37 16.61 12.40
C ARG A 63 -26.19 16.73 13.37
N ASP A 64 -26.30 16.11 14.53
CA ASP A 64 -25.31 16.25 15.61
C ASP A 64 -23.98 15.59 15.21
N LYS A 65 -24.03 14.47 14.49
CA LYS A 65 -22.85 13.86 13.85
C LYS A 65 -22.21 14.80 12.81
N LEU A 66 -22.99 15.36 11.88
CA LEU A 66 -22.50 16.28 10.86
C LEU A 66 -21.89 17.56 11.45
N MET A 67 -22.46 18.08 12.54
CA MET A 67 -21.91 19.22 13.27
C MET A 67 -20.57 18.89 13.95
N GLY A 68 -20.45 17.70 14.55
CA GLY A 68 -19.19 17.20 15.12
C GLY A 68 -18.09 17.01 14.08
N GLU A 69 -18.42 16.38 12.95
CA GLU A 69 -17.53 16.19 11.80
C GLU A 69 -17.07 17.54 11.22
N SER A 70 -17.99 18.48 10.99
CA SER A 70 -17.68 19.83 10.49
C SER A 70 -16.68 20.59 11.38
N SER A 71 -16.86 20.52 12.70
CA SER A 71 -15.93 21.10 13.68
C SER A 71 -14.53 20.46 13.57
N THR A 72 -14.48 19.12 13.50
CA THR A 72 -13.21 18.36 13.40
C THR A 72 -12.48 18.63 12.10
N TYR A 73 -13.18 18.72 10.97
CA TYR A 73 -12.59 19.09 9.68
C TYR A 73 -12.05 20.52 9.66
N THR A 74 -12.72 21.46 10.32
CA THR A 74 -12.23 22.85 10.43
C THR A 74 -10.92 22.91 11.21
N ILE A 75 -10.86 22.28 12.40
CA ILE A 75 -9.66 22.26 13.27
C ILE A 75 -8.48 21.58 12.58
N THR A 76 -8.71 20.44 11.93
CA THR A 76 -7.64 19.70 11.22
C THR A 76 -7.13 20.47 10.00
N LEU A 77 -7.99 21.14 9.24
CA LEU A 77 -7.59 21.99 8.12
C LEU A 77 -6.78 23.21 8.60
N GLU A 78 -7.17 23.84 9.70
CA GLU A 78 -6.42 24.93 10.32
C GLU A 78 -5.02 24.49 10.81
N SER A 79 -4.91 23.29 11.40
CA SER A 79 -3.62 22.70 11.80
C SER A 79 -2.71 22.47 10.59
N MET A 80 -3.22 21.81 9.54
CA MET A 80 -2.46 21.58 8.31
C MET A 80 -2.04 22.89 7.64
N ALA A 81 -2.91 23.91 7.66
CA ALA A 81 -2.57 25.25 7.15
C ALA A 81 -1.54 25.99 8.02
N ALA A 82 -1.47 25.72 9.32
CA ALA A 82 -0.40 26.22 10.20
C ALA A 82 0.94 25.53 9.92
N GLU A 83 0.94 24.20 9.77
CA GLU A 83 2.13 23.41 9.39
C GLU A 83 2.69 23.83 8.04
N ILE A 84 1.84 23.99 7.01
CA ILE A 84 2.26 24.46 5.67
C ILE A 84 2.91 25.84 5.75
N ARG A 85 2.37 26.77 6.56
CA ARG A 85 2.98 28.08 6.80
C ARG A 85 4.34 27.97 7.49
N GLN A 86 4.45 27.12 8.51
CA GLN A 86 5.71 26.90 9.23
C GLN A 86 6.79 26.28 8.33
N CYS A 87 6.43 25.25 7.55
CA CYS A 87 7.33 24.63 6.57
C CYS A 87 7.76 25.62 5.48
N SER A 88 6.86 26.49 5.02
CA SER A 88 7.17 27.53 4.03
C SER A 88 8.17 28.55 4.58
N ALA A 89 7.98 29.01 5.83
CA ALA A 89 8.90 29.93 6.50
C ALA A 89 10.29 29.33 6.75
N LYS A 90 10.36 28.07 7.20
CA LYS A 90 11.63 27.33 7.33
C LYS A 90 12.34 27.16 5.98
N LEU A 91 11.59 26.99 4.89
CA LEU A 91 12.13 26.84 3.54
C LEU A 91 12.67 28.16 2.98
N THR A 92 12.07 29.31 3.30
CA THR A 92 12.63 30.63 2.98
C THR A 92 13.91 30.91 3.77
N GLU A 93 13.90 30.67 5.08
CA GLU A 93 15.07 30.82 5.96
C GLU A 93 16.25 29.95 5.49
N LEU A 94 16.00 28.67 5.17
CA LEU A 94 17.03 27.76 4.68
C LEU A 94 17.59 28.19 3.31
N LYS A 95 16.77 28.79 2.43
CA LYS A 95 17.24 29.35 1.16
C LYS A 95 18.16 30.56 1.39
N GLU A 96 17.78 31.48 2.27
CA GLU A 96 18.58 32.66 2.62
C GLU A 96 19.92 32.23 3.25
N SER A 97 19.88 31.28 4.19
CA SER A 97 21.08 30.66 4.78
C SER A 97 21.95 29.98 3.73
N SER A 98 21.37 29.25 2.77
CA SER A 98 22.13 28.60 1.69
C SER A 98 22.77 29.60 0.73
N VAL A 99 22.11 30.73 0.43
CA VAL A 99 22.68 31.80 -0.40
C VAL A 99 23.85 32.47 0.34
N GLU A 100 23.69 32.74 1.63
CA GLU A 100 24.73 33.32 2.47
C GLU A 100 25.95 32.38 2.61
N ALA A 101 25.73 31.07 2.80
CA ALA A 101 26.80 30.09 2.86
C ALA A 101 27.61 30.01 1.55
N VAL A 102 26.95 30.10 0.39
CA VAL A 102 27.62 30.19 -0.93
C VAL A 102 28.42 31.50 -1.04
N ARG A 103 27.83 32.63 -0.63
CA ARG A 103 28.51 33.94 -0.64
C ARG A 103 29.76 33.95 0.24
N LEU A 104 29.69 33.35 1.43
CA LEU A 104 30.82 33.23 2.35
C LEU A 104 31.92 32.33 1.79
N ARG A 105 31.56 31.17 1.19
CA ARG A 105 32.51 30.30 0.50
C ARG A 105 33.23 31.05 -0.64
N ASP A 106 32.49 31.77 -1.46
CA ASP A 106 33.04 32.46 -2.62
C ASP A 106 33.97 33.60 -2.20
N LYS A 107 33.63 34.32 -1.13
CA LYS A 107 34.52 35.30 -0.48
C LYS A 107 35.81 34.65 0.02
N ALA A 108 35.72 33.54 0.75
CA ALA A 108 36.89 32.83 1.27
C ALA A 108 37.79 32.26 0.15
N LEU A 109 37.22 31.84 -0.99
CA LEU A 109 37.99 31.41 -2.16
C LEU A 109 38.75 32.57 -2.83
N VAL A 110 38.18 33.78 -2.85
CA VAL A 110 38.88 34.97 -3.34
C VAL A 110 40.03 35.35 -2.39
N GLU A 111 39.77 35.41 -1.09
CA GLU A 111 40.78 35.73 -0.07
C GLU A 111 41.93 34.71 -0.06
N LEU A 112 41.63 33.41 -0.20
CA LEU A 112 42.65 32.36 -0.35
C LEU A 112 43.51 32.59 -1.59
N LYS A 113 42.90 32.89 -2.75
CA LYS A 113 43.62 33.12 -4.00
C LYS A 113 44.49 34.38 -3.95
N GLU A 114 44.08 35.41 -3.21
CA GLU A 114 44.90 36.60 -2.95
C GLU A 114 46.11 36.27 -2.07
N HIS A 115 45.92 35.49 -1.00
CA HIS A 115 47.01 35.02 -0.15
C HIS A 115 48.00 34.09 -0.90
N GLU A 116 47.52 33.19 -1.75
CA GLU A 116 48.36 32.34 -2.61
C GLU A 116 49.24 33.18 -3.55
N GLN A 117 48.68 34.23 -4.17
CA GLN A 117 49.43 35.15 -5.03
C GLN A 117 50.50 35.94 -4.25
N LEU A 118 50.17 36.40 -3.04
CA LEU A 118 51.12 37.09 -2.16
C LEU A 118 52.27 36.17 -1.73
N LEU A 119 51.98 34.93 -1.36
CA LEU A 119 52.99 33.93 -0.99
C LEU A 119 53.90 33.58 -2.19
N PHE A 120 53.33 33.38 -3.37
CA PHE A 120 54.10 33.12 -4.59
C PHE A 120 55.00 34.31 -4.96
N ALA A 121 54.50 35.54 -4.87
CA ALA A 121 55.30 36.75 -5.10
C ALA A 121 56.44 36.89 -4.08
N HIS A 122 56.19 36.54 -2.82
CA HIS A 122 57.20 36.53 -1.75
C HIS A 122 58.28 35.48 -1.99
N GLN A 123 57.90 34.23 -2.30
CA GLN A 123 58.82 33.15 -2.64
C GLN A 123 59.72 33.54 -3.84
N LYS A 124 59.11 34.03 -4.93
CA LYS A 124 59.85 34.48 -6.12
C LYS A 124 60.83 35.62 -5.82
N ARG A 125 60.49 36.52 -4.88
CA ARG A 125 61.42 37.57 -4.41
C ARG A 125 62.60 36.98 -3.64
N GLN A 126 62.35 36.02 -2.73
CA GLN A 126 63.41 35.33 -1.99
C GLN A 126 64.33 34.52 -2.90
N GLU A 127 63.78 33.81 -3.89
CA GLU A 127 64.57 33.09 -4.91
C GLU A 127 65.49 34.03 -5.70
N LEU A 128 64.98 35.20 -6.11
CA LEU A 128 65.77 36.20 -6.83
C LEU A 128 66.89 36.78 -5.96
N GLU A 129 66.62 37.02 -4.68
CA GLU A 129 67.60 37.51 -3.70
C GLU A 129 68.72 36.46 -3.46
N LEU A 130 68.34 35.20 -3.21
CA LEU A 130 69.28 34.08 -3.09
C LEU A 130 70.10 33.87 -4.37
N PHE A 131 69.48 33.99 -5.55
CA PHE A 131 70.17 33.91 -6.83
C PHE A 131 71.21 35.02 -6.99
N ASN A 132 70.86 36.26 -6.62
CA ASN A 132 71.77 37.40 -6.65
C ASN A 132 72.95 37.21 -5.67
N MET A 133 72.70 36.76 -4.44
CA MET A 133 73.75 36.45 -3.46
C MET A 133 74.66 35.30 -3.93
N LYS A 134 74.10 34.26 -4.55
CA LYS A 134 74.89 33.16 -5.13
C LYS A 134 75.76 33.65 -6.30
N ARG A 135 75.24 34.58 -7.12
CA ARG A 135 75.98 35.18 -8.23
C ARG A 135 77.16 36.03 -7.73
N THR A 136 76.97 36.86 -6.71
CA THR A 136 78.07 37.66 -6.13
C THR A 136 79.12 36.77 -5.45
N LEU A 137 78.71 35.69 -4.77
CA LEU A 137 79.63 34.71 -4.18
C LEU A 137 80.43 33.93 -5.23
N ASN A 138 79.82 33.58 -6.37
CA ASN A 138 80.54 32.96 -7.49
C ASN A 138 81.56 33.92 -8.11
N LEU A 139 81.19 35.19 -8.33
CA LEU A 139 82.12 36.22 -8.82
C LEU A 139 83.29 36.45 -7.85
N LEU A 140 83.07 36.30 -6.54
CA LEU A 140 84.14 36.35 -5.54
C LEU A 140 85.04 35.11 -5.56
N LYS A 141 84.53 33.94 -5.95
CA LYS A 141 85.33 32.72 -6.16
C LYS A 141 86.15 32.74 -7.46
N GLU A 142 85.70 33.47 -8.48
CA GLU A 142 86.44 33.64 -9.74
C GLU A 142 87.56 34.70 -9.65
N GLN A 143 87.63 35.46 -8.55
CA GLN A 143 88.85 36.21 -8.19
C GLN A 143 89.98 35.21 -7.90
N PRO A 144 91.16 35.32 -8.53
CA PRO A 144 92.20 34.31 -8.41
C PRO A 144 92.85 34.34 -7.02
N ILE A 145 92.54 33.33 -6.21
CA ILE A 145 93.22 33.06 -4.93
C ILE A 145 94.57 32.38 -5.23
N PRO A 146 95.73 32.97 -4.87
CA PRO A 146 97.03 32.40 -5.17
C PRO A 146 97.34 31.24 -4.20
N THR A 147 97.04 30.00 -4.60
CA THR A 147 97.20 28.82 -3.74
C THR A 147 98.22 27.86 -4.31
N LYS A 148 99.20 27.48 -3.47
CA LYS A 148 100.35 26.62 -3.84
C LYS A 148 99.95 25.14 -3.94
N ALA A 149 100.77 24.41 -4.69
CA ALA A 149 100.65 22.98 -5.00
C ALA A 149 100.52 22.03 -3.80
N LEU A 150 100.02 20.82 -4.06
CA LEU A 150 100.60 19.57 -3.57
C LEU A 150 100.27 18.40 -4.52
N LEU A 151 101.26 17.54 -4.77
CA LEU A 151 101.20 16.29 -5.54
C LEU A 151 101.25 15.11 -4.55
N ILE A 152 100.49 14.04 -4.77
CA ILE A 152 100.84 12.66 -4.33
C ILE A 152 100.35 11.67 -5.40
N ASP A 153 101.15 10.63 -5.60
CA ASP A 153 101.08 9.57 -6.63
C ASP A 153 100.73 8.20 -6.00
N ASN A 154 100.50 7.14 -6.81
CA ASN A 154 100.93 5.73 -6.60
C ASN A 154 100.14 4.68 -7.42
N ASP A 155 100.89 3.75 -8.02
CA ASP A 155 100.51 2.58 -8.85
C ASP A 155 100.01 1.33 -8.08
N ILE A 156 99.52 0.30 -8.81
CA ILE A 156 100.12 -1.06 -8.98
C ILE A 156 99.09 -2.09 -9.54
N GLU A 157 99.56 -3.13 -10.26
CA GLU A 157 98.82 -4.02 -11.18
C GLU A 157 98.53 -5.48 -10.72
N LYS A 158 97.64 -6.17 -11.49
CA LYS A 158 97.67 -7.58 -12.03
C LYS A 158 97.64 -8.87 -11.16
N SER A 159 96.77 -9.81 -11.61
CA SER A 159 96.98 -11.25 -11.98
C SER A 159 95.59 -11.95 -12.04
N ASP A 160 95.13 -12.71 -13.04
CA ASP A 160 95.66 -13.88 -13.80
C ASP A 160 95.87 -15.12 -12.90
N GLU A 161 95.52 -16.39 -13.20
CA GLU A 161 94.60 -17.07 -14.17
C GLU A 161 94.41 -18.55 -13.68
N ASP A 162 93.69 -19.42 -14.42
CA ASP A 162 93.58 -20.92 -14.25
C ASP A 162 92.93 -21.49 -12.95
N ASP A 163 92.45 -22.75 -12.85
CA ASP A 163 92.53 -23.95 -13.73
C ASP A 163 91.24 -24.84 -13.65
N GLN A 164 91.27 -26.05 -14.24
CA GLN A 164 90.14 -26.94 -14.52
C GLN A 164 90.23 -28.27 -13.70
N LEU A 165 89.77 -29.49 -14.05
CA LEU A 165 89.05 -30.10 -15.20
C LEU A 165 88.37 -31.42 -14.72
N THR A 166 87.09 -31.67 -15.04
CA THR A 166 86.38 -33.00 -15.14
C THR A 166 86.58 -34.18 -14.14
N GLY A 167 85.51 -34.94 -13.83
CA GLY A 167 85.65 -36.38 -13.50
C GLY A 167 84.53 -37.12 -12.73
N GLU A 168 83.60 -37.75 -13.47
CA GLU A 168 82.74 -38.96 -13.23
C GLU A 168 82.64 -39.66 -11.83
N ASP A 169 81.42 -39.69 -11.25
CA ASP A 169 80.51 -40.83 -10.91
C ASP A 169 81.04 -42.28 -10.60
N PRO A 170 80.25 -43.22 -10.00
CA PRO A 170 79.43 -43.17 -8.76
C PRO A 170 79.49 -44.46 -7.89
N THR A 171 79.62 -44.42 -6.54
CA THR A 171 79.14 -45.56 -5.68
C THR A 171 78.98 -45.34 -4.16
N ILE A 172 79.26 -44.16 -3.59
CA ILE A 172 78.83 -43.77 -2.23
C ILE A 172 78.06 -42.42 -2.30
N SER A 173 77.53 -42.12 -3.49
CA SER A 173 77.24 -40.75 -3.91
C SER A 173 76.08 -40.09 -3.14
N ASP A 174 75.04 -40.85 -2.81
CA ASP A 174 73.81 -40.23 -2.32
C ASP A 174 73.96 -39.72 -0.88
N SER A 175 74.42 -40.53 0.08
CA SER A 175 74.54 -40.07 1.47
C SER A 175 75.68 -39.06 1.68
N GLN A 176 76.85 -39.27 1.07
CA GLN A 176 77.98 -38.35 1.18
C GLN A 176 77.77 -37.07 0.35
N GLY A 177 77.17 -37.20 -0.84
CA GLY A 177 76.79 -36.08 -1.71
C GLY A 177 75.68 -35.23 -1.11
N ILE A 178 74.64 -35.83 -0.51
CA ILE A 178 73.61 -35.08 0.22
C ILE A 178 74.20 -34.41 1.46
N LEU A 179 75.10 -35.06 2.20
CA LEU A 179 75.75 -34.43 3.36
C LEU A 179 76.63 -33.24 2.96
N THR A 180 77.48 -33.39 1.94
CA THR A 180 78.32 -32.31 1.44
C THR A 180 77.51 -31.18 0.79
N GLN A 181 76.40 -31.48 0.11
CA GLN A 181 75.46 -30.47 -0.38
C GLN A 181 74.76 -29.75 0.78
N LEU A 182 74.30 -30.46 1.81
CA LEU A 182 73.71 -29.86 3.01
C LEU A 182 74.71 -28.98 3.77
N GLU A 183 75.97 -29.41 3.88
CA GLU A 183 77.04 -28.67 4.54
C GLU A 183 77.45 -27.42 3.72
N ALA A 184 77.48 -27.52 2.38
CA ALA A 184 77.66 -26.38 1.48
C ALA A 184 76.48 -25.39 1.56
N ILE A 185 75.23 -25.88 1.60
CA ILE A 185 74.03 -25.07 1.79
C ILE A 185 74.06 -24.38 3.15
N HIS A 186 74.42 -25.10 4.22
CA HIS A 186 74.51 -24.54 5.58
C HIS A 186 75.64 -23.50 5.70
N SER A 187 76.80 -23.74 5.07
CA SER A 187 77.92 -22.78 5.00
C SER A 187 77.51 -21.50 4.25
N ASN A 188 76.84 -21.64 3.11
CA ASN A 188 76.32 -20.50 2.34
C ASN A 188 75.23 -19.73 3.12
N LEU A 189 74.30 -20.45 3.76
CA LEU A 189 73.26 -19.86 4.60
C LEU A 189 73.88 -19.09 5.79
N LYS A 190 74.91 -19.64 6.43
CA LYS A 190 75.68 -18.99 7.49
C LYS A 190 76.42 -17.73 6.99
N ALA A 191 76.96 -17.76 5.77
CA ALA A 191 77.59 -16.59 5.15
C ALA A 191 76.59 -15.48 4.83
N VAL A 192 75.38 -15.82 4.34
CA VAL A 192 74.34 -14.85 3.97
C VAL A 192 73.59 -14.29 5.19
N THR A 193 73.35 -15.11 6.22
CA THR A 193 72.58 -14.69 7.41
C THR A 193 73.44 -14.24 8.60
N GLY A 194 74.73 -14.57 8.61
CA GLY A 194 75.65 -14.30 9.72
C GLY A 194 75.45 -15.16 10.98
N VAL A 195 74.45 -16.04 10.98
CA VAL A 195 74.04 -16.82 12.15
C VAL A 195 74.73 -18.19 12.19
N SER A 196 75.29 -18.55 13.33
CA SER A 196 76.06 -19.80 13.51
C SER A 196 75.27 -20.95 14.14
N ASN A 197 74.12 -20.69 14.75
CA ASN A 197 73.34 -21.68 15.52
C ASN A 197 72.10 -22.13 14.75
N ASN A 198 71.92 -23.44 14.61
CA ASN A 198 70.82 -24.02 13.81
C ASN A 198 69.42 -23.65 14.34
N SER A 199 69.25 -23.48 15.66
CA SER A 199 67.99 -23.03 16.27
C SER A 199 67.69 -21.53 16.02
N GLU A 200 68.71 -20.71 15.77
CA GLU A 200 68.51 -19.30 15.41
C GLU A 200 68.18 -19.17 13.91
N ILE A 201 68.76 -20.03 13.07
CA ILE A 201 68.40 -20.20 11.66
C ILE A 201 66.92 -20.58 11.51
N GLU A 202 66.42 -21.55 12.28
CA GLU A 202 65.01 -21.96 12.28
C GLU A 202 64.07 -20.79 12.64
N LYS A 203 64.41 -20.02 13.68
CA LYS A 203 63.65 -18.83 14.09
C LYS A 203 63.64 -17.75 13.01
N LEU A 204 64.77 -17.52 12.33
CA LEU A 204 64.85 -16.61 11.20
C LEU A 204 63.99 -17.09 10.03
N PHE A 205 63.96 -18.39 9.71
CA PHE A 205 63.09 -18.95 8.68
C PHE A 205 61.61 -18.70 9.00
N ILE A 206 61.18 -18.96 10.24
CA ILE A 206 59.80 -18.67 10.69
C ILE A 206 59.49 -17.17 10.58
N GLN A 207 60.43 -16.29 10.95
CA GLN A 207 60.26 -14.84 10.83
C GLN A 207 60.19 -14.39 9.37
N PHE A 208 60.99 -14.97 8.47
CA PHE A 208 60.94 -14.70 7.03
C PHE A 208 59.66 -15.24 6.38
N GLU A 209 59.16 -16.40 6.79
CA GLU A 209 57.87 -16.93 6.34
C GLU A 209 56.73 -16.00 6.76
N GLN A 210 56.70 -15.57 8.03
CA GLN A 210 55.71 -14.61 8.53
C GLN A 210 55.81 -13.25 7.83
N SER A 211 57.03 -12.76 7.56
CA SER A 211 57.27 -11.51 6.84
C SER A 211 56.81 -11.60 5.37
N THR A 212 57.16 -12.67 4.66
CA THR A 212 56.75 -12.88 3.26
C THR A 212 55.25 -13.14 3.13
N ALA A 213 54.62 -13.83 4.09
CA ALA A 213 53.16 -13.96 4.17
C ALA A 213 52.47 -12.59 4.39
N SER A 214 53.02 -11.75 5.29
CA SER A 214 52.52 -10.41 5.55
C SER A 214 52.66 -9.48 4.34
N LEU A 215 53.79 -9.52 3.64
CA LEU A 215 54.02 -8.80 2.39
C LEU A 215 53.08 -9.26 1.28
N ARG A 216 52.83 -10.57 1.14
CA ARG A 216 51.88 -11.13 0.17
C ARG A 216 50.46 -10.65 0.44
N LYS A 217 50.04 -10.61 1.72
CA LYS A 217 48.74 -10.06 2.13
C LYS A 217 48.63 -8.57 1.79
N LEU A 218 49.62 -7.77 2.17
CA LEU A 218 49.66 -6.33 1.90
C LEU A 218 49.65 -6.04 0.38
N SER A 219 50.38 -6.83 -0.40
CA SER A 219 50.38 -6.75 -1.87
C SER A 219 48.97 -6.98 -2.46
N GLY A 220 48.24 -7.99 -1.97
CA GLY A 220 46.85 -8.24 -2.36
C GLY A 220 45.90 -7.11 -1.96
N GLU A 221 46.03 -6.57 -0.75
CA GLU A 221 45.24 -5.41 -0.29
C GLU A 221 45.50 -4.15 -1.15
N VAL A 222 46.76 -3.90 -1.52
CA VAL A 222 47.14 -2.81 -2.45
C VAL A 222 46.55 -3.05 -3.83
N GLU A 223 46.60 -4.27 -4.37
CA GLU A 223 46.05 -4.58 -5.69
C GLU A 223 44.52 -4.37 -5.73
N ILE A 224 43.80 -4.81 -4.69
CA ILE A 224 42.36 -4.58 -4.52
C ILE A 224 42.08 -3.06 -4.46
N ARG A 225 42.84 -2.31 -3.67
CA ARG A 225 42.70 -0.85 -3.55
C ARG A 225 42.96 -0.13 -4.89
N VAL A 226 43.95 -0.58 -5.67
CA VAL A 226 44.24 -0.06 -7.01
C VAL A 226 43.11 -0.38 -7.99
N LYS A 227 42.56 -1.60 -7.98
CA LYS A 227 41.39 -1.98 -8.80
C LYS A 227 40.17 -1.11 -8.46
N LEU A 228 39.89 -0.90 -7.17
CA LEU A 228 38.80 -0.04 -6.71
C LEU A 228 39.00 1.42 -7.15
N LEU A 229 40.19 1.99 -6.95
CA LEU A 229 40.50 3.36 -7.35
C LEU A 229 40.44 3.54 -8.88
N ARG A 230 40.88 2.55 -9.67
CA ARG A 230 40.72 2.56 -11.14
C ARG A 230 39.23 2.58 -11.54
N SER A 231 38.40 1.72 -10.95
CA SER A 231 36.95 1.70 -11.19
C SER A 231 36.29 3.04 -10.82
N GLN A 232 36.62 3.60 -9.65
CA GLN A 232 36.16 4.93 -9.25
C GLN A 232 36.61 6.02 -10.23
N ASN A 233 37.86 5.99 -10.71
CA ASN A 233 38.39 6.97 -11.66
C ASN A 233 37.69 6.89 -13.03
N VAL A 234 37.39 5.68 -13.53
CA VAL A 234 36.57 5.47 -14.73
C VAL A 234 35.18 6.07 -14.54
N ARG A 235 34.49 5.73 -13.45
CA ARG A 235 33.17 6.29 -13.13
C ARG A 235 33.19 7.82 -13.00
N LEU A 236 34.22 8.40 -12.38
CA LEU A 236 34.36 9.87 -12.30
C LEU A 236 34.61 10.49 -13.68
N LYS A 237 35.33 9.83 -14.59
CA LYS A 237 35.51 10.28 -15.97
C LYS A 237 34.21 10.22 -16.77
N GLU A 238 33.42 9.17 -16.61
CA GLU A 238 32.09 9.05 -17.22
C GLU A 238 31.18 10.19 -16.73
N ILE A 239 31.05 10.38 -15.42
CA ILE A 239 30.27 11.50 -14.82
C ILE A 239 30.80 12.86 -15.30
N PHE A 240 32.13 13.04 -15.40
CA PHE A 240 32.70 14.28 -15.92
C PHE A 240 32.42 14.49 -17.40
N GLN A 241 32.37 13.42 -18.20
CA GLN A 241 32.05 13.48 -19.64
C GLN A 241 30.55 13.75 -19.86
N GLU A 242 29.67 13.18 -19.03
CA GLU A 242 28.25 13.57 -18.94
C GLU A 242 28.10 15.04 -18.57
N LEU A 243 28.76 15.49 -17.49
CA LEU A 243 28.71 16.88 -17.03
C LEU A 243 29.27 17.86 -18.08
N ARG A 244 30.33 17.46 -18.79
CA ARG A 244 30.90 18.21 -19.92
C ARG A 244 29.93 18.27 -21.10
N SER A 245 29.23 17.17 -21.40
CA SER A 245 28.19 17.16 -22.44
C SER A 245 27.06 18.13 -22.10
N ILE A 246 26.60 18.15 -20.83
CA ILE A 246 25.60 19.07 -20.29
C ILE A 246 26.13 20.53 -20.37
N GLY A 247 27.40 20.75 -20.04
CA GLY A 247 28.07 22.05 -20.12
C GLY A 247 28.17 22.58 -21.55
N SER A 248 28.59 21.75 -22.51
CA SER A 248 28.60 22.12 -23.93
C SER A 248 27.20 22.30 -24.51
N ALA A 249 26.22 21.52 -24.04
CA ALA A 249 24.85 21.62 -24.52
C ALA A 249 24.15 22.90 -24.00
N LYS A 250 24.55 23.44 -22.84
CA LYS A 250 24.12 24.77 -22.38
C LYS A 250 24.53 25.93 -23.30
N ILE A 251 25.57 25.75 -24.13
CA ILE A 251 25.97 26.73 -25.15
C ILE A 251 25.00 26.71 -26.34
N SER A 252 24.27 25.60 -26.55
CA SER A 252 23.20 25.46 -27.55
C SER A 252 21.81 25.42 -26.88
N GLY A 253 21.39 26.59 -26.35
CA GLY A 253 20.18 26.73 -25.53
C GLY A 253 18.86 26.34 -26.20
N ASN A 254 18.79 26.27 -27.54
CA ASN A 254 17.58 25.89 -28.26
C ASN A 254 17.40 24.36 -28.39
N LEU A 255 18.48 23.60 -28.61
CA LEU A 255 18.42 22.15 -28.78
C LEU A 255 18.22 21.41 -27.44
N THR A 256 18.81 21.93 -26.36
CA THR A 256 18.61 21.38 -25.00
C THR A 256 17.18 21.56 -24.52
N ARG A 257 16.56 22.71 -24.78
CA ARG A 257 15.17 22.96 -24.37
C ARG A 257 14.18 22.04 -25.09
N THR A 258 14.34 21.81 -26.39
CA THR A 258 13.48 20.87 -27.15
C THR A 258 13.70 19.42 -26.75
N THR A 259 14.95 18.97 -26.55
CA THR A 259 15.23 17.59 -26.10
C THR A 259 14.74 17.32 -24.67
N ALA A 260 14.88 18.29 -23.75
CA ALA A 260 14.34 18.19 -22.39
C ALA A 260 12.80 18.18 -22.39
N GLN A 261 12.17 19.02 -23.21
CA GLN A 261 10.71 19.04 -23.37
C GLN A 261 10.18 17.72 -23.94
N ALA A 262 10.80 17.20 -25.01
CA ALA A 262 10.43 15.91 -25.60
C ALA A 262 10.59 14.75 -24.59
N ARG A 263 11.63 14.78 -23.74
CA ARG A 263 11.81 13.81 -22.65
C ARG A 263 10.74 13.93 -21.57
N MET A 264 10.36 15.16 -21.18
CA MET A 264 9.24 15.38 -20.25
C MET A 264 7.93 14.86 -20.81
N ASP A 265 7.62 15.12 -22.07
CA ASP A 265 6.36 14.70 -22.68
C ASP A 265 6.32 13.18 -22.91
N SER A 266 7.45 12.55 -23.27
CA SER A 266 7.59 11.08 -23.24
C SER A 266 7.34 10.49 -21.85
N LEU A 267 7.87 11.12 -20.79
CA LEU A 267 7.63 10.69 -19.41
C LEU A 267 6.17 10.89 -18.96
N LYS A 268 5.49 11.97 -19.38
CA LYS A 268 4.05 12.18 -19.15
C LYS A 268 3.21 11.08 -19.81
N ILE A 269 3.54 10.69 -21.05
CA ILE A 269 2.86 9.60 -21.78
C ILE A 269 3.08 8.26 -21.08
N LYS A 270 4.30 7.97 -20.61
CA LYS A 270 4.56 6.76 -19.80
C LYS A 270 3.80 6.78 -18.48
N MET A 271 3.75 7.92 -17.79
CA MET A 271 3.01 8.09 -16.54
C MET A 271 1.50 7.93 -16.74
N SER A 272 0.92 8.44 -17.83
CA SER A 272 -0.50 8.26 -18.13
C SER A 272 -0.84 6.82 -18.53
N ALA A 273 0.05 6.13 -19.26
CA ALA A 273 -0.08 4.71 -19.56
C ALA A 273 -0.08 3.85 -18.29
N VAL A 274 0.92 3.99 -17.42
CA VAL A 274 1.00 3.26 -16.14
C VAL A 274 -0.20 3.58 -15.22
N ARG A 275 -0.67 4.84 -15.20
CA ARG A 275 -1.89 5.22 -14.47
C ARG A 275 -3.15 4.56 -15.07
N SER A 276 -3.23 4.41 -16.39
CA SER A 276 -4.32 3.68 -17.04
C SER A 276 -4.30 2.19 -16.68
N GLU A 277 -3.12 1.55 -16.71
CA GLU A 277 -2.95 0.15 -16.29
C GLU A 277 -3.29 -0.07 -14.82
N LEU A 278 -2.84 0.81 -13.93
CA LEU A 278 -3.20 0.77 -12.51
C LEU A 278 -4.73 0.88 -12.30
N ASN A 279 -5.40 1.74 -13.06
CA ASN A 279 -6.86 1.88 -12.98
C ASN A 279 -7.58 0.62 -13.51
N LYS A 280 -7.10 0.02 -14.60
CA LYS A 280 -7.62 -1.27 -15.10
C LYS A 280 -7.45 -2.38 -14.06
N LEU A 281 -6.27 -2.47 -13.43
CA LEU A 281 -5.99 -3.47 -12.40
C LEU A 281 -6.85 -3.28 -11.15
N LYS A 282 -7.07 -2.03 -10.71
CA LYS A 282 -8.02 -1.71 -9.63
C LYS A 282 -9.44 -2.13 -9.97
N GLN A 283 -9.91 -1.84 -11.19
CA GLN A 283 -11.25 -2.22 -11.62
C GLN A 283 -11.40 -3.76 -11.69
N LEU A 284 -10.38 -4.46 -12.19
CA LEU A 284 -10.34 -5.92 -12.18
C LEU A 284 -10.37 -6.48 -10.74
N LEU A 285 -9.60 -5.90 -9.82
CA LEU A 285 -9.62 -6.30 -8.40
C LEU A 285 -11.01 -6.09 -7.77
N THR A 286 -11.70 -4.99 -8.07
CA THR A 286 -13.09 -4.78 -7.62
C THR A 286 -14.04 -5.82 -8.22
N CYS A 287 -13.89 -6.18 -9.49
CA CYS A 287 -14.67 -7.27 -10.11
C CYS A 287 -14.42 -8.62 -9.44
N VAL A 288 -13.17 -8.95 -9.11
CA VAL A 288 -12.81 -10.19 -8.38
C VAL A 288 -13.39 -10.16 -6.97
N HIS A 289 -13.30 -9.03 -6.26
CA HIS A 289 -13.87 -8.87 -4.92
C HIS A 289 -15.38 -9.14 -4.91
N MET A 290 -16.14 -8.46 -5.78
CA MET A 290 -17.59 -8.69 -5.93
C MET A 290 -17.93 -10.12 -6.37
N ALA A 291 -17.10 -10.76 -7.19
CA ALA A 291 -17.31 -12.15 -7.59
C ALA A 291 -17.15 -13.12 -6.40
N VAL A 292 -16.13 -12.92 -5.57
CA VAL A 292 -15.92 -13.72 -4.34
C VAL A 292 -17.02 -13.45 -3.32
N GLU A 293 -17.40 -12.19 -3.08
CA GLU A 293 -18.56 -11.83 -2.24
C GLU A 293 -19.83 -12.55 -2.69
N HIS A 294 -20.11 -12.57 -3.99
CA HIS A 294 -21.30 -13.22 -4.55
C HIS A 294 -21.24 -14.76 -4.47
N ILE A 295 -20.06 -15.36 -4.65
CA ILE A 295 -19.85 -16.80 -4.41
C ILE A 295 -20.10 -17.14 -2.93
N TYR A 296 -19.51 -16.37 -2.02
CA TYR A 296 -19.67 -16.50 -0.59
C TYR A 296 -21.15 -16.42 -0.15
N VAL A 297 -21.87 -15.39 -0.61
CA VAL A 297 -23.31 -15.22 -0.36
C VAL A 297 -24.10 -16.44 -0.86
N LYS A 298 -23.75 -17.00 -2.02
CA LYS A 298 -24.43 -18.20 -2.55
C LYS A 298 -24.14 -19.46 -1.74
N LEU A 299 -22.88 -19.67 -1.33
CA LEU A 299 -22.47 -20.81 -0.51
C LEU A 299 -23.17 -20.77 0.87
N GLN A 300 -23.37 -19.60 1.48
CA GLN A 300 -24.13 -19.49 2.72
C GLN A 300 -25.60 -19.94 2.61
N MET A 301 -26.20 -19.80 1.44
CA MET A 301 -27.62 -20.10 1.20
C MET A 301 -27.90 -21.58 0.96
N THR A 302 -26.88 -22.44 0.87
CA THR A 302 -27.06 -23.90 0.78
C THR A 302 -27.56 -24.47 2.12
N PRO A 303 -28.35 -25.56 2.10
CA PRO A 303 -28.90 -26.14 3.32
C PRO A 303 -27.81 -26.71 4.26
N SER A 304 -26.68 -27.15 3.71
CA SER A 304 -25.46 -27.67 4.37
C SER A 304 -24.91 -26.83 5.52
N THR A 305 -25.05 -25.49 5.46
CA THR A 305 -24.44 -24.63 6.49
C THR A 305 -25.11 -24.85 7.85
N THR A 306 -24.35 -25.34 8.83
CA THR A 306 -24.82 -25.71 10.18
C THR A 306 -25.57 -24.54 10.83
N LYS A 307 -26.57 -24.81 11.70
CA LYS A 307 -27.40 -23.74 12.31
C LYS A 307 -26.61 -22.66 13.08
N GLY A 308 -25.36 -22.94 13.46
CA GLY A 308 -24.40 -21.95 13.98
C GLY A 308 -23.73 -21.10 12.88
N ALA A 309 -23.27 -21.73 11.80
CA ALA A 309 -22.69 -21.06 10.63
C ALA A 309 -23.67 -20.05 10.02
N LYS A 310 -24.95 -20.41 9.87
CA LYS A 310 -26.01 -19.49 9.39
C LYS A 310 -26.18 -18.22 10.25
N LYS A 311 -25.80 -18.24 11.54
CA LYS A 311 -25.82 -17.05 12.42
C LYS A 311 -24.56 -16.19 12.28
N GLN A 312 -23.38 -16.81 12.20
CA GLN A 312 -22.13 -16.09 11.92
C GLN A 312 -22.18 -15.46 10.51
N ALA A 313 -22.68 -16.19 9.53
CA ALA A 313 -22.97 -15.74 8.18
C ALA A 313 -23.76 -14.42 8.13
N ALA A 314 -24.87 -14.33 8.88
CA ALA A 314 -25.70 -13.13 8.95
C ALA A 314 -25.01 -11.94 9.63
N VAL A 315 -24.06 -12.19 10.55
CA VAL A 315 -23.21 -11.15 11.16
C VAL A 315 -22.13 -10.69 10.19
N ILE A 316 -21.55 -11.62 9.43
CA ILE A 316 -20.53 -11.36 8.40
C ILE A 316 -21.13 -10.56 7.22
N LEU A 317 -22.32 -10.91 6.73
CA LEU A 317 -23.04 -10.14 5.71
C LEU A 317 -23.29 -8.68 6.12
N ARG A 318 -23.33 -8.39 7.43
CA ARG A 318 -23.50 -7.05 7.97
C ARG A 318 -22.20 -6.22 8.00
N HIS A 319 -21.05 -6.88 7.84
CA HIS A 319 -19.70 -6.28 7.88
C HIS A 319 -18.86 -6.66 6.64
N LEU A 320 -19.48 -7.07 5.53
CA LEU A 320 -18.76 -7.58 4.35
C LEU A 320 -17.73 -6.57 3.79
N VAL A 321 -18.02 -5.27 3.95
CA VAL A 321 -17.16 -4.12 3.59
C VAL A 321 -15.85 -4.06 4.41
N GLU A 322 -15.80 -4.70 5.58
CA GLU A 322 -14.65 -4.66 6.50
C GLU A 322 -13.77 -5.93 6.41
N ILE A 323 -14.17 -6.93 5.62
CA ILE A 323 -13.48 -8.22 5.55
C ILE A 323 -12.45 -8.23 4.42
N HIS A 324 -11.24 -8.70 4.76
CA HIS A 324 -10.14 -8.80 3.83
C HIS A 324 -10.36 -9.94 2.82
N LEU A 325 -10.15 -9.67 1.53
CA LEU A 325 -10.53 -10.57 0.43
C LEU A 325 -9.95 -12.00 0.55
N PRO A 326 -8.66 -12.21 0.89
CA PRO A 326 -8.12 -13.53 1.20
C PRO A 326 -8.88 -14.33 2.27
N ASP A 327 -9.36 -13.67 3.33
CA ASP A 327 -10.06 -14.34 4.43
C ASP A 327 -11.45 -14.80 3.97
N LEU A 328 -12.09 -14.00 3.12
CA LEU A 328 -13.35 -14.34 2.46
C LEU A 328 -13.18 -15.50 1.47
N MET A 329 -12.05 -15.53 0.73
CA MET A 329 -11.70 -16.64 -0.16
C MET A 329 -11.45 -17.93 0.64
N LEU A 330 -10.76 -17.87 1.78
CA LEU A 330 -10.53 -19.02 2.64
C LEU A 330 -11.86 -19.62 3.13
N GLN A 331 -12.79 -18.79 3.60
CA GLN A 331 -14.12 -19.26 3.99
C GLN A 331 -14.93 -19.85 2.81
N CYS A 332 -14.72 -19.37 1.57
CA CYS A 332 -15.34 -19.99 0.40
C CYS A 332 -14.80 -21.40 0.14
N LEU A 333 -13.50 -21.63 0.37
CA LEU A 333 -12.88 -22.95 0.27
C LEU A 333 -13.38 -23.87 1.39
N ASP A 334 -13.43 -23.40 2.64
CA ASP A 334 -13.98 -24.18 3.77
C ASP A 334 -15.44 -24.62 3.50
N TYR A 335 -16.26 -23.73 2.94
CA TYR A 335 -17.64 -24.08 2.54
C TYR A 335 -17.72 -25.00 1.32
N GLN A 336 -16.74 -24.95 0.41
CA GLN A 336 -16.65 -25.87 -0.72
C GLN A 336 -16.29 -27.27 -0.22
N ASP A 337 -15.24 -27.40 0.59
CA ASP A 337 -14.85 -28.67 1.20
C ASP A 337 -16.01 -29.25 2.02
N GLN A 338 -16.73 -28.44 2.79
CA GLN A 338 -17.93 -28.91 3.51
C GLN A 338 -19.02 -29.41 2.54
N LEU A 339 -19.28 -28.70 1.43
CA LEU A 339 -20.29 -29.09 0.45
C LEU A 339 -19.90 -30.38 -0.29
N ASP A 340 -18.61 -30.56 -0.61
CA ASP A 340 -18.11 -31.77 -1.27
C ASP A 340 -18.27 -32.99 -0.33
N ASN A 341 -17.94 -32.86 0.96
CA ASN A 341 -18.20 -33.89 1.98
C ASN A 341 -19.71 -34.19 2.15
N ASP A 342 -20.56 -33.17 2.19
CA ASP A 342 -22.02 -33.34 2.29
C ASP A 342 -22.62 -34.00 1.03
N LEU A 343 -21.97 -33.85 -0.13
CA LEU A 343 -22.39 -34.45 -1.40
C LEU A 343 -21.92 -35.89 -1.58
N ASP A 344 -20.80 -36.31 -0.97
CA ASP A 344 -20.29 -37.68 -1.03
C ASP A 344 -21.31 -38.71 -0.49
N ASP A 345 -22.05 -38.35 0.57
CA ASP A 345 -23.12 -39.17 1.15
C ASP A 345 -24.53 -38.87 0.57
N TYR A 346 -24.66 -37.93 -0.38
CA TYR A 346 -25.96 -37.42 -0.84
C TYR A 346 -26.60 -38.31 -1.93
N ASN A 347 -27.60 -39.11 -1.54
CA ASN A 347 -28.39 -39.90 -2.48
C ASN A 347 -29.57 -39.10 -3.08
N LEU A 348 -29.34 -38.50 -4.26
CA LEU A 348 -30.34 -37.73 -5.01
C LEU A 348 -31.67 -38.50 -5.26
N ALA A 349 -31.63 -39.83 -5.45
CA ALA A 349 -32.84 -40.61 -5.69
C ALA A 349 -33.72 -40.72 -4.43
N VAL A 350 -33.11 -40.81 -3.25
CA VAL A 350 -33.82 -40.79 -1.97
C VAL A 350 -34.43 -39.43 -1.70
N GLU A 351 -33.69 -38.34 -1.95
CA GLU A 351 -34.23 -37.00 -1.68
C GLU A 351 -35.33 -36.57 -2.66
N LEU A 352 -35.27 -37.01 -3.92
CA LEU A 352 -36.39 -36.84 -4.86
C LEU A 352 -37.64 -37.62 -4.42
N ALA A 353 -37.47 -38.81 -3.84
CA ALA A 353 -38.58 -39.57 -3.24
C ALA A 353 -39.15 -38.85 -2.00
N ASN A 354 -38.29 -38.30 -1.14
CA ASN A 354 -38.70 -37.51 0.03
C ASN A 354 -39.50 -36.25 -0.39
N MET A 355 -39.01 -35.47 -1.35
CA MET A 355 -39.68 -34.26 -1.82
C MET A 355 -41.04 -34.56 -2.47
N THR A 356 -41.12 -35.59 -3.33
CA THR A 356 -42.39 -35.98 -3.96
C THR A 356 -43.39 -36.52 -2.93
N GLN A 357 -42.93 -37.24 -1.90
CA GLN A 357 -43.76 -37.61 -0.76
C GLN A 357 -44.24 -36.37 0.02
N GLU A 358 -43.38 -35.40 0.30
CA GLU A 358 -43.74 -34.17 1.03
C GLU A 358 -44.75 -33.31 0.24
N GLU A 359 -44.58 -33.16 -1.07
CA GLU A 359 -45.55 -32.51 -1.96
C GLU A 359 -46.90 -33.25 -1.95
N SER A 360 -46.89 -34.59 -2.01
CA SER A 360 -48.13 -35.37 -1.94
C SER A 360 -48.87 -35.17 -0.60
N MET A 361 -48.14 -35.09 0.51
CA MET A 361 -48.71 -34.81 1.83
C MET A 361 -49.22 -33.37 1.95
N LYS A 362 -48.52 -32.39 1.39
CA LYS A 362 -49.00 -30.99 1.31
C LYS A 362 -50.29 -30.92 0.50
N LEU A 363 -50.35 -31.57 -0.66
CA LEU A 363 -51.55 -31.61 -1.50
C LEU A 363 -52.72 -32.28 -0.77
N MET A 364 -52.48 -33.44 -0.13
CA MET A 364 -53.47 -34.14 0.70
C MET A 364 -53.97 -33.27 1.87
N HIS A 365 -53.09 -32.53 2.56
CA HIS A 365 -53.51 -31.57 3.59
C HIS A 365 -54.34 -30.43 3.03
N THR A 366 -54.01 -29.89 1.85
CA THR A 366 -54.84 -28.85 1.22
C THR A 366 -56.20 -29.39 0.80
N ASP A 367 -56.29 -30.60 0.24
CA ASP A 367 -57.56 -31.20 -0.16
C ASP A 367 -58.43 -31.60 1.04
N GLN A 368 -57.83 -32.09 2.13
CA GLN A 368 -58.51 -32.25 3.42
C GLN A 368 -59.02 -30.92 3.97
N PHE A 369 -58.24 -29.84 3.86
CA PHE A 369 -58.66 -28.50 4.27
C PHE A 369 -59.84 -28.01 3.42
N TYR A 370 -59.79 -28.13 2.09
CA TYR A 370 -60.90 -27.76 1.20
C TYR A 370 -62.13 -28.64 1.41
N THR A 371 -61.98 -29.93 1.68
CA THR A 371 -63.08 -30.85 1.98
C THR A 371 -63.71 -30.55 3.34
N SER A 372 -62.90 -30.25 4.36
CA SER A 372 -63.36 -29.77 5.67
C SER A 372 -64.06 -28.42 5.58
N LEU A 373 -63.60 -27.52 4.70
CA LEU A 373 -64.29 -26.26 4.42
C LEU A 373 -65.63 -26.52 3.71
N LYS A 374 -65.64 -27.36 2.67
CA LYS A 374 -66.83 -27.71 1.88
C LYS A 374 -67.92 -28.40 2.71
N SER A 375 -67.56 -29.25 3.66
CA SER A 375 -68.52 -29.88 4.58
C SER A 375 -69.13 -28.89 5.60
N LYS A 376 -68.46 -27.75 5.83
CA LYS A 376 -68.91 -26.65 6.70
C LYS A 376 -69.68 -25.54 5.95
N ILE A 377 -69.83 -25.65 4.63
CA ILE A 377 -70.68 -24.72 3.84
C ILE A 377 -72.15 -25.13 4.02
N PRO A 378 -73.04 -24.22 4.49
CA PRO A 378 -74.47 -24.51 4.59
C PRO A 378 -75.09 -24.88 3.23
N ARG A 379 -75.96 -25.90 3.21
CA ARG A 379 -76.61 -26.40 1.98
C ARG A 379 -77.42 -25.35 1.22
N TYR A 380 -77.89 -24.30 1.91
CA TYR A 380 -78.56 -23.16 1.31
C TYR A 380 -77.69 -21.91 1.48
N ASN A 381 -77.26 -21.36 0.37
CA ASN A 381 -76.42 -20.16 0.32
C ASN A 381 -77.28 -18.91 0.63
N THR A 382 -77.49 -18.62 1.91
CA THR A 382 -78.07 -17.34 2.38
C THR A 382 -77.07 -16.20 2.22
N ARG A 383 -76.62 -15.97 0.98
CA ARG A 383 -75.88 -14.78 0.58
C ARG A 383 -76.77 -13.56 0.85
N ILE A 384 -76.49 -12.84 1.92
CA ILE A 384 -77.01 -11.49 2.10
C ILE A 384 -76.41 -10.65 0.97
N VAL A 385 -77.17 -10.44 -0.10
CA VAL A 385 -76.78 -9.55 -1.19
C VAL A 385 -76.72 -8.14 -0.63
N SER A 386 -75.51 -7.71 -0.30
CA SER A 386 -75.27 -6.35 0.19
C SER A 386 -75.76 -5.35 -0.84
N SER A 387 -76.50 -4.33 -0.41
CA SER A 387 -77.28 -3.43 -1.29
C SER A 387 -76.45 -2.73 -2.36
N TRP A 388 -75.14 -2.53 -2.12
CA TRP A 388 -74.21 -1.95 -3.10
C TRP A 388 -74.07 -2.79 -4.38
N MET A 389 -74.35 -4.09 -4.35
CA MET A 389 -74.23 -4.99 -5.50
C MET A 389 -75.48 -5.03 -6.39
N LYS A 390 -76.56 -4.31 -6.06
CA LYS A 390 -77.77 -4.19 -6.89
C LYS A 390 -77.70 -3.13 -7.99
N ARG A 391 -76.62 -2.35 -8.09
CA ARG A 391 -76.44 -1.30 -9.13
C ARG A 391 -75.52 -1.74 -10.27
N THR A 392 -75.98 -2.69 -11.07
CA THR A 392 -75.49 -2.92 -12.44
C THR A 392 -76.66 -3.38 -13.31
N GLY A 393 -77.40 -2.43 -13.87
CA GLY A 393 -78.54 -2.69 -14.75
C GLY A 393 -79.19 -1.39 -15.22
N LYS A 394 -79.09 -1.15 -16.53
CA LYS A 394 -79.73 -0.09 -17.33
C LYS A 394 -79.05 1.29 -17.37
N GLU A 395 -78.23 1.43 -18.41
CA GLU A 395 -78.23 2.45 -19.48
C GLU A 395 -78.48 3.94 -19.17
N THR A 396 -77.60 4.75 -19.77
CA THR A 396 -77.78 6.15 -20.24
C THR A 396 -78.35 7.17 -19.28
N ASP A 397 -77.46 8.04 -18.77
CA ASP A 397 -77.40 9.43 -19.26
C ASP A 397 -75.97 9.98 -19.11
N GLU A 398 -75.60 10.93 -19.97
CA GLU A 398 -74.31 11.63 -19.88
C GLU A 398 -74.38 12.72 -18.79
N GLU A 399 -73.57 12.59 -17.74
CA GLU A 399 -73.11 13.74 -16.94
C GLU A 399 -71.77 13.43 -16.26
N ASP A 400 -70.85 14.39 -16.30
CA ASP A 400 -69.47 14.23 -15.82
C ASP A 400 -69.41 13.91 -14.31
N ASN A 401 -69.03 12.67 -13.96
CA ASN A 401 -68.69 12.29 -12.59
C ASN A 401 -67.36 11.54 -12.51
N ALA A 402 -66.27 12.30 -12.45
CA ALA A 402 -64.89 11.85 -12.62
C ALA A 402 -64.27 11.11 -11.40
N GLU A 403 -65.07 10.54 -10.48
CA GLU A 403 -64.57 10.04 -9.19
C GLU A 403 -64.50 8.50 -9.04
N TRP A 404 -65.16 7.70 -9.89
CA TRP A 404 -65.18 6.23 -9.74
C TRP A 404 -64.31 5.49 -10.77
N ARG A 405 -62.98 5.61 -10.62
CA ARG A 405 -62.00 4.83 -11.40
C ARG A 405 -62.05 3.36 -10.99
N SER A 406 -62.12 2.44 -11.96
CA SER A 406 -62.14 1.01 -11.70
C SER A 406 -60.82 0.51 -11.11
N ARG A 407 -60.86 -0.60 -10.37
CA ARG A 407 -59.67 -1.27 -9.80
C ARG A 407 -58.65 -1.65 -10.88
N ASN A 408 -59.10 -1.89 -12.11
CA ASN A 408 -58.20 -2.14 -13.24
C ASN A 408 -57.53 -0.85 -13.73
N ASP A 409 -58.24 0.28 -13.81
CA ASP A 409 -57.66 1.57 -14.20
C ASP A 409 -56.56 2.02 -13.24
N LEU A 410 -56.76 1.77 -11.94
CA LEU A 410 -55.77 2.06 -10.90
C LEU A 410 -54.53 1.17 -11.04
N LYS A 411 -54.69 -0.10 -11.44
CA LYS A 411 -53.57 -0.98 -11.79
C LYS A 411 -52.82 -0.49 -13.03
N HIS A 412 -53.53 -0.19 -14.12
CA HIS A 412 -52.92 0.29 -15.36
C HIS A 412 -52.16 1.62 -15.15
N ARG A 413 -52.70 2.54 -14.36
CA ARG A 413 -52.03 3.79 -14.00
C ARG A 413 -50.83 3.58 -13.07
N SER A 414 -50.91 2.64 -12.13
CA SER A 414 -49.77 2.25 -11.29
C SER A 414 -48.62 1.67 -12.13
N THR A 415 -48.91 0.76 -13.07
CA THR A 415 -47.91 0.23 -14.00
C THR A 415 -47.35 1.28 -14.95
N TYR A 416 -48.16 2.25 -15.37
CA TYR A 416 -47.69 3.36 -16.21
C TYR A 416 -46.74 4.30 -15.45
N VAL A 417 -47.04 4.62 -14.18
CA VAL A 417 -46.17 5.44 -13.32
C VAL A 417 -44.85 4.73 -13.01
N THR A 418 -44.85 3.41 -12.80
CA THR A 418 -43.60 2.66 -12.60
C THR A 418 -42.77 2.51 -13.88
N LEU A 419 -43.39 2.49 -15.07
CA LEU A 419 -42.66 2.59 -16.33
C LEU A 419 -42.07 3.99 -16.55
N ALA A 420 -42.85 5.05 -16.34
CA ALA A 420 -42.41 6.43 -16.52
C ALA A 420 -41.19 6.77 -15.64
N ASN A 421 -41.22 6.34 -14.36
CA ASN A 421 -40.09 6.54 -13.44
C ASN A 421 -38.84 5.70 -13.76
N ARG A 422 -38.91 4.69 -14.66
CA ARG A 422 -37.72 3.98 -15.16
C ARG A 422 -37.01 4.70 -16.31
N HIS A 423 -37.61 5.72 -16.91
CA HIS A 423 -37.06 6.46 -18.07
C HIS A 423 -36.67 7.91 -17.77
N HIS A 424 -36.43 8.24 -16.50
CA HIS A 424 -35.69 9.45 -16.12
C HIS A 424 -34.31 9.08 -15.59
N PRO A 425 -33.26 9.04 -16.45
CA PRO A 425 -31.89 9.11 -15.96
C PRO A 425 -31.70 10.44 -15.23
N SER A 426 -31.34 10.37 -13.95
CA SER A 426 -31.11 11.53 -13.11
C SER A 426 -30.03 12.43 -13.71
N LYS A 427 -30.42 13.61 -14.22
CA LYS A 427 -29.52 14.74 -14.36
C LYS A 427 -29.26 15.33 -12.97
N ARG A 428 -28.15 14.94 -12.35
CA ARG A 428 -27.37 15.77 -11.42
C ARG A 428 -25.95 15.25 -11.36
#